data_AF-A0A7Z9WIW6-F1
#
_entry.id   AF-A0A7Z9WIW6-F1
#
_cell.length_a   1.000
_cell.length_b   1.000
_cell.length_c   1.000
_cell.angle_alpha   90.00
_cell.angle_beta   90.00
_cell.angle_gamma   90.00
#
_symmetry.space_group_name_H-M   'P 1'
#
loop_
_entity.id
_entity.type
_entity.pdbx_description
1 polymer ?
#
loop_
_entity_poly.entity_id
_entity_poly.type
_entity_poly.pdbx_seq_one_letter_code
_entity_poly.pdbx_strand_id
1 'polypeptide(L)'
;MIKTQEHATPFSLQTDVEGRLRADDRVAMLTITVKGKGLEEAEQLGGFLTAFRRKGGDPNVTLQLRLKAGSPLDKQEVLRLLDQLPIPTDGTVVAELEVEAHD
;
A
#
# COMPACT_ATOMS: atom_id res chain seq x y z
N MET A 1 0.47 16.51 5.00
CA MET A 1 0.82 15.08 4.87
C MET A 1 -0.06 14.26 5.81
N ILE A 2 -0.70 13.21 5.30
CA ILE A 2 -1.56 12.29 6.03
C ILE A 2 -0.83 10.96 6.17
N LYS A 3 -0.84 10.37 7.37
CA LYS A 3 -0.26 9.06 7.66
C LYS A 3 -1.31 8.16 8.29
N THR A 4 -1.44 6.94 7.79
CA THR A 4 -2.37 5.93 8.32
C THR A 4 -1.72 5.11 9.41
N GLN A 5 -2.54 4.33 10.12
CA GLN A 5 -2.04 3.26 10.98
C GLN A 5 -1.61 2.04 10.14
N GLU A 6 -0.91 1.10 10.77
CA GLU A 6 -0.66 -0.21 10.18
C GLU A 6 -1.94 -1.06 10.27
N HIS A 7 -2.31 -1.68 9.16
CA HIS A 7 -3.53 -2.48 9.04
C HIS A 7 -3.23 -3.87 8.49
N ALA A 8 -3.98 -4.89 8.91
CA ALA A 8 -3.79 -6.25 8.40
C ALA A 8 -4.32 -6.44 6.95
N THR A 9 -5.20 -5.55 6.48
CA THR A 9 -5.82 -5.66 5.15
C THR A 9 -5.83 -4.31 4.41
N PRO A 10 -5.77 -4.32 3.06
CA PRO A 10 -5.96 -3.12 2.24
C PRO A 10 -7.30 -2.44 2.47
N PHE A 11 -8.37 -3.20 2.71
CA PHE A 11 -9.70 -2.65 3.01
C PHE A 11 -9.71 -1.80 4.29
N SER A 12 -9.05 -2.28 5.35
CA SER A 12 -8.89 -1.51 6.59
C SER A 12 -8.05 -0.24 6.37
N LEU A 13 -6.99 -0.33 5.55
CA LEU A 13 -6.22 0.84 5.14
C LEU A 13 -7.10 1.85 4.38
N GLN A 14 -7.89 1.39 3.41
CA GLN A 14 -8.77 2.22 2.62
C GLN A 14 -9.78 2.97 3.50
N THR A 15 -10.35 2.28 4.50
CA THR A 15 -11.28 2.90 5.47
C THR A 15 -10.59 3.99 6.31
N ASP A 16 -9.34 3.76 6.74
CA ASP A 16 -8.55 4.75 7.48
C ASP A 16 -8.22 5.97 6.60
N VAL A 17 -7.85 5.75 5.33
CA VAL A 17 -7.64 6.83 4.36
C VAL A 17 -8.93 7.61 4.10
N GLU A 18 -10.06 6.91 3.94
CA GLU A 18 -11.36 7.54 3.72
C GLU A 18 -11.77 8.43 4.89
N GLY A 19 -11.51 8.00 6.13
CA GLY A 19 -11.79 8.79 7.33
C GLY A 19 -10.87 10.02 7.50
N ARG A 20 -9.70 10.03 6.85
CA ARG A 20 -8.70 11.11 6.95
C ARG A 20 -8.75 12.13 5.82
N LEU A 21 -9.05 11.69 4.60
CA LEU A 21 -9.17 12.58 3.44
C LEU A 21 -10.52 13.29 3.44
N ARG A 22 -10.48 14.61 3.25
CA ARG A 22 -11.64 15.42 2.93
C ARG A 22 -12.07 15.18 1.48
N ALA A 23 -13.29 15.60 1.14
CA ALA A 23 -13.86 15.35 -0.19
C ALA A 23 -13.11 16.11 -1.31
N ASP A 24 -12.51 17.24 -0.97
CA ASP A 24 -11.80 18.18 -1.84
C ASP A 24 -10.27 18.01 -1.80
N ASP A 25 -9.74 17.14 -0.94
CA ASP A 25 -8.30 16.87 -0.86
C ASP A 25 -7.78 16.31 -2.19
N ARG A 26 -6.61 16.82 -2.63
CA ARG A 26 -5.90 16.37 -3.83
C ARG A 26 -4.56 15.77 -3.44
N VAL A 27 -4.27 14.54 -3.86
CA VAL A 27 -3.07 13.79 -3.46
C VAL A 27 -2.05 13.79 -4.59
N ALA A 28 -0.88 14.38 -4.36
CA ALA A 28 0.20 14.46 -5.34
C ALA A 28 1.18 13.28 -5.25
N MET A 29 1.40 12.75 -4.04
CA MET A 29 2.26 11.59 -3.82
C MET A 29 1.64 10.61 -2.82
N LEU A 30 1.78 9.33 -3.13
CA LEU A 30 1.31 8.21 -2.32
C LEU A 30 2.47 7.26 -2.08
N THR A 31 2.83 7.07 -0.81
CA THR A 31 3.80 6.05 -0.39
C THR A 31 3.05 4.95 0.34
N ILE A 32 3.15 3.71 -0.14
CA ILE A 32 2.50 2.54 0.45
C ILE A 32 3.59 1.57 0.85
N THR A 33 3.52 1.08 2.08
CA THR A 33 4.40 0.00 2.55
C THR A 33 3.55 -1.21 2.86
N VAL A 34 3.88 -2.34 2.24
CA VAL A 34 3.28 -3.64 2.50
C VAL A 34 4.37 -4.54 3.09
N LYS A 35 4.11 -5.08 4.27
CA LYS A 35 4.97 -6.03 4.98
C LYS A 35 4.25 -7.35 5.05
N GLY A 36 4.92 -8.47 4.81
CA GLY A 36 4.32 -9.79 4.98
C GLY A 36 5.19 -10.92 4.45
N LYS A 37 4.83 -12.15 4.79
CA LYS A 37 5.59 -13.35 4.42
C LYS A 37 5.37 -13.79 2.97
N GLY A 38 4.38 -13.24 2.27
CA GLY A 38 3.90 -13.75 0.98
C GLY A 38 3.48 -12.67 -0.01
N LEU A 39 4.30 -11.65 -0.22
CA LEU A 39 4.13 -10.72 -1.34
C LEU A 39 4.47 -11.45 -2.66
N GLU A 40 3.53 -12.22 -3.19
CA GLU A 40 3.70 -13.12 -4.34
C GLU A 40 3.51 -12.42 -5.70
N GLU A 41 3.34 -11.10 -5.73
CA GLU A 41 2.77 -10.40 -6.89
C GLU A 41 3.76 -9.84 -7.92
N ALA A 42 5.07 -9.95 -7.70
CA ALA A 42 6.04 -9.76 -8.77
C ALA A 42 6.48 -11.15 -9.26
N GLU A 43 6.12 -11.55 -10.49
CA GLU A 43 6.32 -12.91 -11.01
C GLU A 43 7.71 -13.49 -10.72
N GLN A 44 8.76 -12.67 -10.84
CA GLN A 44 10.14 -13.06 -10.55
C GLN A 44 10.43 -13.22 -9.05
N LEU A 45 9.85 -12.37 -8.21
CA LEU A 45 9.98 -12.45 -6.75
C LEU A 45 9.23 -13.67 -6.20
N GLY A 46 8.04 -13.95 -6.71
CA GLY A 46 7.25 -15.13 -6.34
C GLY A 46 8.01 -16.44 -6.58
N GLY A 47 8.69 -16.56 -7.73
CA GLY A 47 9.54 -17.71 -8.05
C GLY A 47 10.71 -17.89 -7.07
N PHE A 48 11.41 -16.80 -6.73
CA PHE A 48 12.51 -16.83 -5.76
C PHE A 48 12.04 -17.23 -4.35
N LEU A 49 10.96 -16.61 -3.86
CA LEU A 49 10.40 -16.90 -2.53
C LEU A 49 9.92 -18.35 -2.42
N THR A 50 9.30 -18.87 -3.49
CA THR A 50 8.88 -20.27 -3.57
C THR A 50 10.07 -21.22 -3.51
N ALA A 51 11.15 -20.94 -4.27
CA ALA A 51 12.36 -21.75 -4.24
C ALA A 51 13.02 -21.75 -2.85
N PHE A 52 13.03 -20.59 -2.17
CA PHE A 52 13.55 -20.46 -0.81
C PHE A 52 12.72 -21.25 0.21
N ARG A 53 11.39 -21.17 0.14
CA ARG A 53 10.48 -21.98 0.98
C ARG A 53 10.70 -23.49 0.77
N ARG A 54 10.91 -23.95 -0.47
CA ARG A 54 11.25 -25.36 -0.77
C ARG A 54 12.56 -25.82 -0.15
N LYS A 55 13.45 -24.90 0.24
CA LYS A 55 14.69 -25.19 0.98
C LYS A 55 14.51 -25.11 2.51
N GLY A 56 13.28 -24.93 3.00
CA GLY A 56 12.95 -24.84 4.42
C GLY A 56 13.06 -23.42 4.99
N GLY A 57 13.20 -22.38 4.16
CA GLY A 57 13.24 -21.00 4.62
C GLY A 57 11.86 -20.38 4.85
N ASP A 58 11.74 -19.46 5.81
CA ASP A 58 10.53 -18.66 6.07
C ASP A 58 10.81 -17.19 5.70
N PRO A 59 10.49 -16.75 4.47
CA PRO A 59 10.81 -15.40 4.02
C PRO A 59 9.90 -14.37 4.68
N ASN A 60 10.49 -13.27 5.13
CA ASN A 60 9.77 -12.05 5.51
C ASN A 60 10.12 -10.94 4.51
N VAL A 61 9.12 -10.37 3.84
CA VAL A 61 9.30 -9.41 2.75
C VAL A 61 8.67 -8.07 3.11
N THR A 62 9.39 -6.99 2.83
CA THR A 62 8.86 -5.63 2.88
C THR A 62 8.92 -5.04 1.48
N LEU A 63 7.76 -4.65 0.94
CA LEU A 63 7.62 -3.91 -0.30
C LEU A 63 7.24 -2.47 0.03
N GLN A 64 8.04 -1.52 -0.46
CA GLN A 64 7.71 -0.10 -0.39
C GLN A 64 7.50 0.45 -1.79
N LEU A 65 6.29 0.92 -2.06
CA LEU A 65 5.89 1.56 -3.31
C LEU A 65 5.82 3.06 -3.06
N ARG A 66 6.56 3.85 -3.86
CA ARG A 66 6.45 5.31 -3.87
C ARG A 66 5.92 5.74 -5.23
N LEU A 67 4.68 6.17 -5.26
CA LEU A 67 3.95 6.52 -6.47
C LEU A 67 3.77 8.04 -6.51
N LYS A 68 4.34 8.68 -7.52
CA LYS A 68 4.09 10.09 -7.83
C LYS A 68 3.02 10.17 -8.91
N ALA A 69 1.94 10.87 -8.64
CA ALA A 69 0.88 11.03 -9.62
C ALA A 69 1.30 12.02 -10.73
N GLY A 70 0.91 11.75 -11.98
CA GLY A 70 1.16 12.68 -13.09
C GLY A 70 0.32 13.97 -12.99
N SER A 71 -0.85 13.85 -12.36
CA SER A 71 -1.72 14.93 -11.90
C SER A 71 -2.25 14.57 -10.51
N PRO A 72 -2.57 15.54 -9.65
CA PRO A 72 -3.08 15.26 -8.30
C PRO A 72 -4.34 14.40 -8.37
N LEU A 73 -4.42 13.36 -7.55
CA LEU A 73 -5.54 12.41 -7.51
C LEU A 73 -6.62 12.89 -6.55
N ASP A 74 -7.89 12.72 -6.90
CA ASP A 74 -8.98 12.90 -5.94
C ASP A 74 -9.10 11.72 -4.97
N LYS A 75 -9.92 11.92 -3.92
CA LYS A 75 -10.19 10.90 -2.90
C LYS A 75 -10.66 9.57 -3.51
N GLN A 76 -11.56 9.58 -4.49
CA GLN A 76 -12.12 8.36 -5.07
C GLN A 76 -11.07 7.60 -5.89
N GLU A 77 -10.21 8.31 -6.62
CA GLU A 77 -9.09 7.73 -7.35
C GLU A 77 -8.09 7.07 -6.40
N VAL A 78 -7.74 7.73 -5.29
CA VAL A 78 -6.86 7.16 -4.26
C VAL A 78 -7.46 5.90 -3.67
N LEU A 79 -8.75 5.93 -3.27
CA LEU A 79 -9.42 4.77 -2.69
C LEU A 79 -9.48 3.58 -3.65
N ARG A 80 -9.71 3.82 -4.95
CA ARG A 80 -9.67 2.76 -5.99
C ARG A 80 -8.29 2.15 -6.17
N LEU A 81 -7.22 2.93 -6.04
CA LEU A 81 -5.85 2.40 -6.12
C LEU A 81 -5.52 1.51 -4.92
N LEU A 82 -5.95 1.89 -3.72
CA LEU A 82 -5.70 1.11 -2.50
C LEU A 82 -6.44 -0.24 -2.50
N ASP A 83 -7.61 -0.32 -3.14
CA ASP A 83 -8.38 -1.55 -3.30
C ASP A 83 -7.67 -2.60 -4.18
N GLN A 84 -6.70 -2.17 -5.01
CA GLN A 84 -5.92 -3.07 -5.88
C GLN A 84 -4.66 -3.63 -5.21
N LEU A 85 -4.41 -3.30 -3.95
CA LEU A 85 -3.21 -3.77 -3.26
C LEU A 85 -3.28 -5.26 -2.90
N PRO A 86 -2.14 -5.97 -2.90
CA PRO A 86 -2.03 -7.31 -2.33
C PRO A 86 -2.57 -7.36 -0.91
N ILE A 87 -3.24 -8.46 -0.56
CA ILE A 87 -3.47 -8.80 0.85
C ILE A 87 -2.19 -9.48 1.40
N PRO A 88 -1.46 -8.84 2.33
CA PRO A 88 -0.29 -9.47 2.91
C PRO A 88 -0.70 -10.69 3.75
N THR A 89 -0.08 -11.84 3.50
CA THR A 89 -0.20 -13.00 4.40
C THR A 89 0.69 -12.78 5.62
N ASP A 90 0.09 -12.79 6.81
CA ASP A 90 0.78 -12.59 8.11
C ASP A 90 1.63 -11.32 8.10
N GLY A 91 0.96 -10.17 7.94
CA GLY A 91 1.63 -8.90 7.67
C GLY A 91 0.74 -7.67 7.83
N THR A 92 1.28 -6.51 7.47
CA THR A 92 0.60 -5.21 7.59
C THR A 92 0.81 -4.33 6.38
N VAL A 93 -0.12 -3.39 6.18
CA VAL A 93 -0.11 -2.38 5.13
C VAL A 93 -0.33 -1.00 5.75
N VAL A 94 0.42 0.00 5.28
CA VAL A 94 0.36 1.40 5.74
C VAL A 94 0.59 2.35 4.57
N ALA A 95 -0.06 3.51 4.59
CA ALA A 95 0.07 4.54 3.58
C ALA A 95 0.44 5.91 4.18
N GLU A 96 1.21 6.67 3.40
CA GLU A 96 1.52 8.07 3.60
C GLU A 96 1.11 8.84 2.35
N LEU A 97 0.34 9.91 2.53
CA LEU A 97 -0.24 10.72 1.45
C LEU A 97 0.22 12.16 1.57
N GLU A 98 0.81 12.69 0.50
CA GLU A 98 1.09 14.11 0.35
C GLU A 98 -0.10 14.77 -0.35
N VAL A 99 -0.89 15.48 0.44
CA VAL A 99 -2.03 16.27 -0.02
C VAL A 99 -1.54 17.67 -0.40
N GLU A 100 -1.98 18.18 -1.54
CA GLU A 100 -1.78 19.57 -1.93
C GLU A 100 -2.53 20.48 -0.95
N ALA A 101 -1.83 21.43 -0.36
CA ALA A 101 -2.47 22.45 0.46
C ALA A 101 -3.40 23.27 -0.43
N HIS A 102 -4.67 23.38 -0.04
CA HIS A 102 -5.51 24.47 -0.52
C HIS A 102 -4.98 25.75 0.11
N ASP A 103 -4.36 26.62 -0.71
CA ASP A 103 -4.14 28.03 -0.37
C ASP A 103 -5.46 28.81 -0.49
#